data_AF-A0A410W610-F1
#
_entry.id   AF-A0A410W610-F1
#
_cell.length_a   1.000
_cell.length_b   1.000
_cell.length_c   1.000
_cell.angle_alpha   90.00
_cell.angle_beta   90.00
_cell.angle_gamma   90.00
#
_symmetry.space_group_name_H-M   'P 1'
#
loop_
_entity.id
_entity.type
_entity.pdbx_description
1 polymer ?
#
loop_
_entity_poly.entity_id
_entity_poly.type
_entity_poly.pdbx_seq_one_letter_code
_entity_poly.pdbx_strand_id
1 'polypeptide(L)'
;MNNCLRPFGAAQPRSAALLRPVMLPSAVVSYVMLPCVMLLCAMLLGACANQGSEQPSSSVVAASSEQPPACAGERNPFWGVRPLPLASNPSITFDFTISEDHFDACEPLSWAVLSGMAGPDFRKAVVFFEHGSVVVEPAPLLLGSMDAVERIDPNTVVIRYRDGEAATFTLDGKALVLENNTLAQDAIFSAPLLDLSQFTEQKS
;
A
#
# COMPACT_ATOMS: atom_id res chain seq x y z
N MET A 1 -17.22 -35.77 -51.31
CA MET A 1 -18.33 -36.69 -51.56
C MET A 1 -18.17 -37.91 -50.66
N ASN A 2 -18.87 -37.95 -49.53
CA ASN A 2 -19.54 -39.14 -48.97
C ASN A 2 -20.35 -38.72 -47.73
N ASN A 3 -21.59 -39.21 -47.72
CA ASN A 3 -22.72 -38.86 -46.85
C ASN A 3 -22.74 -39.64 -45.54
N CYS A 4 -23.46 -39.08 -44.55
CA CYS A 4 -24.47 -39.68 -43.62
C CYS A 4 -24.38 -38.96 -42.25
N LEU A 5 -25.25 -38.00 -41.84
CA LEU A 5 -26.68 -38.10 -41.46
C LEU A 5 -26.92 -39.35 -40.57
N ARG A 6 -27.39 -39.30 -39.31
CA ARG A 6 -28.45 -38.50 -38.63
C ARG A 6 -28.51 -38.98 -37.11
N PRO A 7 -29.54 -38.77 -36.26
CA PRO A 7 -29.70 -37.65 -35.29
C PRO A 7 -30.20 -38.08 -33.87
N PHE A 8 -30.65 -37.09 -33.08
CA PHE A 8 -31.58 -37.14 -31.93
C PHE A 8 -31.15 -37.71 -30.58
N GLY A 9 -31.21 -36.81 -29.59
CA GLY A 9 -31.35 -37.10 -28.17
C GLY A 9 -31.81 -35.85 -27.42
N ALA A 10 -33.04 -35.40 -27.71
CA ALA A 10 -33.72 -34.39 -26.92
C ALA A 10 -34.38 -35.05 -25.71
N ALA A 11 -34.12 -34.54 -24.51
CA ALA A 11 -35.01 -34.67 -23.36
C ALA A 11 -34.80 -33.47 -22.43
N GLN A 12 -35.81 -32.61 -22.38
CA GLN A 12 -35.95 -31.46 -21.49
C GLN A 12 -36.96 -31.84 -20.35
N PRO A 13 -37.37 -30.94 -19.46
CA PRO A 13 -37.13 -30.97 -18.02
C PRO A 13 -38.34 -31.40 -17.16
N ARG A 14 -38.12 -31.63 -15.86
CA ARG A 14 -39.15 -31.59 -14.80
C ARG A 14 -38.51 -30.88 -13.59
N SER A 15 -38.92 -29.67 -13.18
CA SER A 15 -40.13 -29.33 -12.38
C SER A 15 -40.23 -30.19 -11.11
N ALA A 16 -40.44 -29.69 -9.89
CA ALA A 16 -40.67 -28.35 -9.36
C ALA A 16 -40.61 -28.42 -7.82
N ALA A 17 -40.55 -27.24 -7.20
CA ALA A 17 -41.13 -26.90 -5.88
C ALA A 17 -40.42 -27.41 -4.61
N LEU A 18 -39.92 -26.48 -3.78
CA LEU A 18 -40.72 -25.93 -2.67
C LEU A 18 -39.97 -24.82 -1.92
N LEU A 19 -40.68 -23.69 -1.84
CA LEU A 19 -40.49 -22.55 -0.96
C LEU A 19 -40.08 -22.91 0.48
N ARG A 20 -39.04 -22.24 1.00
CA ARG A 20 -39.06 -21.69 2.37
C ARG A 20 -38.24 -20.39 2.45
N PRO A 21 -38.87 -19.23 2.72
CA PRO A 21 -38.19 -18.08 3.30
C PRO A 21 -38.14 -18.29 4.83
N VAL A 22 -36.96 -18.24 5.44
CA VAL A 22 -36.84 -18.18 6.90
C VAL A 22 -35.95 -17.00 7.27
N MET A 23 -36.66 -15.96 7.68
CA MET A 23 -36.36 -14.93 8.68
C MET A 23 -34.88 -14.65 9.02
N LEU A 24 -34.48 -13.41 8.72
CA LEU A 24 -33.54 -12.67 9.55
C LEU A 24 -34.09 -12.55 10.99
N PRO A 25 -33.23 -12.71 12.01
CA PRO A 25 -33.39 -11.98 13.25
C PRO A 25 -32.29 -10.91 13.37
N SER A 26 -32.77 -9.68 13.42
CA SER A 26 -32.44 -8.68 14.44
C SER A 26 -30.97 -8.32 14.65
N ALA A 27 -30.67 -7.08 14.29
CA ALA A 27 -29.61 -6.27 14.86
C ALA A 27 -29.52 -6.44 16.38
N VAL A 28 -28.31 -6.75 16.87
CA VAL A 28 -27.94 -6.51 18.26
C VAL A 28 -27.01 -5.30 18.25
N VAL A 29 -27.65 -4.13 18.30
CA VAL A 29 -27.03 -2.90 18.75
C VAL A 29 -26.84 -3.05 20.26
N SER A 30 -25.64 -3.41 20.69
CA SER A 30 -25.24 -3.29 22.10
C SER A 30 -24.31 -2.10 22.25
N TYR A 31 -24.92 -0.95 22.51
CA TYR A 31 -24.28 0.20 23.14
C TYR A 31 -23.87 -0.21 24.56
N VAL A 32 -22.59 -0.47 24.79
CA VAL A 32 -22.06 -0.51 26.15
C VAL A 32 -21.52 0.86 26.50
N MET A 33 -22.43 1.63 27.11
CA MET A 33 -22.21 2.51 28.26
C MET A 33 -20.80 3.08 28.44
N LEU A 34 -20.68 4.34 28.00
CA LEU A 34 -19.73 5.33 28.46
C LEU A 34 -19.94 5.59 29.98
N PRO A 35 -18.98 5.35 30.88
CA PRO A 35 -19.03 5.93 32.21
C PRO A 35 -18.50 7.36 32.16
N CYS A 36 -19.45 8.28 32.33
CA CYS A 36 -19.26 9.63 32.81
C CYS A 36 -18.43 9.60 34.11
N VAL A 37 -17.16 10.02 34.05
CA VAL A 37 -16.41 10.44 35.25
C VAL A 37 -16.02 11.90 35.03
N MET A 38 -17.01 12.76 35.26
CA MET A 38 -16.78 14.14 35.66
C MET A 38 -16.34 14.12 37.12
N LEU A 39 -15.08 14.48 37.40
CA LEU A 39 -14.75 15.00 38.71
C LEU A 39 -13.70 16.10 38.59
N LEU A 40 -14.13 17.31 38.95
CA LEU A 40 -13.34 18.50 39.18
C LEU A 40 -12.21 18.21 40.17
N CYS A 41 -11.03 18.78 39.92
CA CYS A 41 -10.21 19.32 40.99
C CYS A 41 -9.67 20.68 40.57
N ALA A 42 -10.13 21.68 41.30
CA ALA A 42 -9.80 23.09 41.14
C ALA A 42 -8.46 23.41 41.83
N MET A 43 -7.75 24.36 41.20
CA MET A 43 -6.91 25.41 41.78
C MET A 43 -5.93 25.07 42.91
N LEU A 44 -4.64 25.26 42.61
CA LEU A 44 -3.70 25.92 43.54
C LEU A 44 -2.81 26.90 42.76
N LEU A 45 -3.12 28.19 42.93
CA LEU A 45 -2.24 29.32 42.63
C LEU A 45 -1.15 29.38 43.72
N GLY A 46 0.11 29.33 43.30
CA GLY A 46 1.27 29.66 44.12
C GLY A 46 2.14 30.67 43.39
N ALA A 47 1.98 31.95 43.72
CA ALA A 47 2.92 33.00 43.36
C ALA A 47 3.99 33.12 44.45
N CYS A 48 5.26 33.23 44.07
CA CYS A 48 6.23 34.21 44.60
C CYS A 48 7.57 34.13 43.86
N ALA A 49 7.88 35.24 43.18
CA ALA A 49 9.16 35.84 42.81
C ALA A 49 10.49 35.12 43.09
N ASN A 50 11.40 35.16 42.11
CA ASN A 50 12.72 35.76 42.36
C ASN A 50 13.36 36.35 41.09
N GLN A 51 13.89 37.57 41.24
CA GLN A 51 14.60 38.37 40.23
C GLN A 51 16.04 37.87 40.03
N GLY A 52 16.57 38.00 38.81
CA GLY A 52 17.99 37.89 38.52
C GLY A 52 18.29 38.53 37.17
N SER A 53 18.96 39.68 37.21
CA SER A 53 19.34 40.53 36.08
C SER A 53 20.33 39.87 35.11
N GLU A 54 20.26 40.26 33.82
CA GLU A 54 21.34 40.82 32.99
C GLU A 54 21.14 40.51 31.50
N GLN A 55 20.94 41.58 30.73
CA GLN A 55 21.05 41.71 29.27
C GLN A 55 22.42 42.34 28.98
N PRO A 56 23.04 42.31 27.77
CA PRO A 56 22.78 41.54 26.55
C PRO A 56 24.01 40.73 26.09
N SER A 57 23.81 39.70 25.27
CA SER A 57 24.77 39.42 24.21
C SER A 57 24.04 38.92 22.99
N SER A 58 24.01 39.82 22.00
CA SER A 58 23.72 39.54 20.61
C SER A 58 24.71 38.50 20.08
N SER A 59 24.39 37.23 20.29
CA SER A 59 24.91 36.18 19.43
C SER A 59 24.01 36.15 18.23
N VAL A 60 24.50 36.81 17.17
CA VAL A 60 24.00 36.68 15.80
C VAL A 60 23.78 35.19 15.56
N VAL A 61 22.53 34.76 15.59
CA VAL A 61 22.17 33.44 15.08
C VAL A 61 22.47 33.58 13.60
N ALA A 62 23.63 33.07 13.19
CA ALA A 62 23.91 32.86 11.79
C ALA A 62 22.69 32.09 11.28
N ALA A 63 21.88 32.76 10.47
CA ALA A 63 20.90 32.09 9.65
C ALA A 63 21.73 31.16 8.78
N SER A 64 21.88 29.91 9.23
CA SER A 64 22.30 28.82 8.39
C SER A 64 21.34 28.88 7.24
N SER A 65 21.82 29.36 6.10
CA SER A 65 21.17 29.19 4.81
C SER A 65 20.91 27.70 4.70
N GLU A 66 19.66 27.33 5.00
CA GLU A 66 19.17 25.98 5.11
C GLU A 66 19.07 25.47 3.67
N GLN A 67 20.22 25.12 3.12
CA GLN A 67 20.30 24.52 1.80
C GLN A 67 19.57 23.18 1.91
N PRO A 68 18.54 22.95 1.09
CA PRO A 68 17.77 21.73 1.17
C PRO A 68 18.70 20.51 1.00
N PRO A 69 18.38 19.38 1.68
CA PRO A 69 19.23 18.20 1.62
C PRO A 69 19.40 17.74 0.16
N ALA A 70 20.48 17.05 -0.15
CA ALA A 70 20.80 16.68 -1.55
C ALA A 70 19.70 15.83 -2.23
N CYS A 71 18.89 15.12 -1.43
CA CYS A 71 17.73 14.33 -1.86
C CYS A 71 16.48 15.18 -2.15
N ALA A 72 16.43 16.44 -1.72
CA ALA A 72 15.26 17.28 -1.91
C ALA A 72 15.09 17.64 -3.38
N GLY A 73 13.88 17.38 -3.90
CA GLY A 73 13.53 17.68 -5.29
C GLY A 73 13.86 16.56 -6.26
N GLU A 74 14.33 15.40 -5.79
CA GLU A 74 14.29 14.18 -6.59
C GLU A 74 12.86 13.85 -7.00
N ARG A 75 12.72 13.25 -8.17
CA ARG A 75 11.42 12.90 -8.75
C ARG A 75 11.29 11.39 -8.80
N ASN A 76 10.09 10.90 -8.49
CA ASN A 76 9.76 9.48 -8.62
C ASN A 76 10.15 8.97 -10.04
N PRO A 77 11.03 7.95 -10.14
CA PRO A 77 11.59 7.51 -11.42
C PRO A 77 10.57 6.82 -12.32
N PHE A 78 9.38 6.49 -11.81
CA PHE A 78 8.29 5.94 -12.61
C PHE A 78 7.54 7.03 -13.41
N TRP A 79 7.81 8.32 -13.17
CA TRP A 79 7.25 9.39 -13.99
C TRP A 79 7.80 9.36 -15.41
N GLY A 80 6.96 8.94 -16.36
CA GLY A 80 7.34 8.85 -17.78
C GLY A 80 7.87 7.48 -18.19
N VAL A 81 7.90 6.51 -17.28
CA VAL A 81 8.28 5.13 -17.58
C VAL A 81 7.01 4.30 -17.69
N ARG A 82 6.59 3.98 -18.91
CA ARG A 82 5.50 3.03 -19.18
C ARG A 82 5.57 2.52 -20.63
N PRO A 83 5.18 1.27 -20.89
CA PRO A 83 4.73 0.27 -19.91
C PRO A 83 5.90 -0.47 -19.25
N LEU A 84 5.63 -1.28 -18.23
CA LEU A 84 6.63 -2.15 -17.58
C LEU A 84 6.40 -3.63 -17.94
N PRO A 85 7.44 -4.45 -18.15
CA PRO A 85 7.27 -5.88 -18.40
C PRO A 85 6.86 -6.65 -17.14
N LEU A 86 6.24 -7.80 -17.33
CA LEU A 86 6.02 -8.78 -16.25
C LEU A 86 7.19 -9.76 -16.19
N ALA A 87 7.69 -10.04 -14.98
CA ALA A 87 8.76 -11.01 -14.77
C ALA A 87 8.32 -12.45 -15.11
N SER A 88 7.04 -12.77 -14.93
CA SER A 88 6.49 -14.09 -15.26
C SER A 88 6.26 -14.28 -16.76
N ASN A 89 6.08 -13.20 -17.53
CA ASN A 89 5.90 -13.24 -18.97
C ASN A 89 6.25 -11.88 -19.59
N PRO A 90 7.47 -11.70 -20.12
CA PRO A 90 7.91 -10.41 -20.66
C PRO A 90 7.20 -9.99 -21.95
N SER A 91 6.40 -10.88 -22.57
CA SER A 91 5.53 -10.52 -23.70
C SER A 91 4.26 -9.79 -23.26
N ILE A 92 3.95 -9.80 -21.96
CA ILE A 92 2.85 -9.03 -21.37
C ILE A 92 3.47 -7.83 -20.65
N THR A 93 2.87 -6.67 -20.86
CA THR A 93 3.27 -5.43 -20.20
C THR A 93 2.15 -4.92 -19.29
N PHE A 94 2.53 -4.31 -18.19
CA PHE A 94 1.68 -3.54 -17.30
C PHE A 94 1.67 -2.08 -17.74
N ASP A 95 0.57 -1.62 -18.34
CA ASP A 95 0.36 -0.23 -18.68
C ASP A 95 -0.33 0.49 -17.51
N PHE A 96 0.36 1.43 -16.88
CA PHE A 96 -0.03 1.95 -15.56
C PHE A 96 0.01 3.48 -15.49
N THR A 97 -0.57 3.96 -14.40
CA THR A 97 -0.44 5.32 -13.88
C THR A 97 -0.08 5.26 -12.40
N ILE A 98 0.60 6.28 -11.88
CA ILE A 98 0.83 6.43 -10.44
C ILE A 98 -0.47 6.94 -9.83
N SER A 99 -1.18 6.09 -9.07
CA SER A 99 -2.43 6.46 -8.42
C SER A 99 -2.21 7.12 -7.06
N GLU A 100 -1.13 6.75 -6.36
CA GLU A 100 -0.70 7.36 -5.11
C GLU A 100 0.82 7.52 -5.15
N ASP A 101 1.33 8.73 -4.91
CA ASP A 101 2.76 9.06 -4.96
C ASP A 101 3.21 9.49 -3.57
N HIS A 102 3.79 8.56 -2.81
CA HIS A 102 4.41 8.80 -1.51
C HIS A 102 5.94 8.77 -1.62
N PHE A 103 6.49 9.00 -2.82
CA PHE A 103 7.92 9.05 -3.05
C PHE A 103 8.55 10.21 -2.30
N ASP A 104 9.59 9.90 -1.53
CA ASP A 104 10.48 10.85 -0.89
C ASP A 104 11.87 10.22 -0.84
N ALA A 105 12.85 10.89 -1.47
CA ALA A 105 14.23 10.42 -1.51
C ALA A 105 14.99 10.67 -0.20
N CYS A 106 14.45 11.53 0.68
CA CYS A 106 15.02 11.83 1.99
C CYS A 106 14.51 10.90 3.09
N GLU A 107 13.43 10.15 2.84
CA GLU A 107 12.91 9.15 3.77
C GLU A 107 13.61 7.80 3.59
N PRO A 108 13.86 7.04 4.67
CA PRO A 108 14.48 5.73 4.58
C PRO A 108 13.70 4.77 3.69
N LEU A 109 12.38 4.72 3.87
CA LEU A 109 11.45 3.97 3.06
C LEU A 109 10.36 4.90 2.53
N SER A 110 10.18 4.94 1.22
CA SER A 110 9.05 5.58 0.56
C SER A 110 8.41 4.62 -0.46
N TRP A 111 7.24 4.95 -1.00
CA TRP A 111 6.54 4.06 -1.94
C TRP A 111 5.70 4.83 -2.97
N ALA A 112 5.29 4.13 -4.01
CA ALA A 112 4.26 4.60 -4.92
C ALA A 112 3.33 3.44 -5.30
N VAL A 113 2.06 3.76 -5.51
CA VAL A 113 1.07 2.80 -5.99
C VAL A 113 0.89 2.97 -7.49
N LEU A 114 1.15 1.90 -8.22
CA LEU A 114 0.94 1.80 -9.65
C LEU A 114 -0.39 1.12 -9.89
N SER A 115 -1.27 1.74 -10.68
CA SER A 115 -2.59 1.20 -11.04
C SER A 115 -2.76 1.18 -12.55
N GLY A 116 -3.19 0.05 -13.12
CA GLY A 116 -3.18 -0.13 -14.56
C GLY A 116 -3.72 -1.45 -15.07
N MET A 117 -3.45 -1.75 -16.34
CA MET A 117 -3.85 -2.98 -17.02
C MET A 117 -2.66 -3.88 -17.27
N ALA A 118 -2.75 -5.15 -16.84
CA ALA A 118 -1.81 -6.21 -17.19
C ALA A 118 -2.55 -7.24 -18.04
N GLY A 119 -2.41 -7.15 -19.37
CA GLY A 119 -3.28 -7.89 -20.29
C GLY A 119 -4.74 -7.44 -20.15
N PRO A 120 -5.71 -8.35 -19.95
CA PRO A 120 -7.13 -7.99 -19.81
C PRO A 120 -7.52 -7.52 -18.40
N ASP A 121 -6.64 -7.65 -17.41
CA ASP A 121 -6.98 -7.46 -16.00
C ASP A 121 -6.50 -6.11 -15.47
N PHE A 122 -7.36 -5.44 -14.69
CA PHE A 122 -6.94 -4.32 -13.88
C PHE A 122 -6.16 -4.81 -12.65
N ARG A 123 -4.97 -4.26 -12.45
CA ARG A 123 -4.05 -4.63 -11.37
C ARG A 123 -3.47 -3.39 -10.71
N LYS A 124 -3.06 -3.55 -9.47
CA LYS A 124 -2.24 -2.58 -8.75
C LYS A 124 -0.96 -3.25 -8.25
N ALA A 125 0.09 -2.45 -8.09
CA ALA A 125 1.35 -2.86 -7.48
C ALA A 125 1.87 -1.73 -6.59
N VAL A 126 2.57 -2.10 -5.51
CA VAL A 126 3.34 -1.15 -4.70
C VAL A 126 4.79 -1.29 -5.07
N VAL A 127 5.41 -0.18 -5.45
CA VAL A 127 6.85 -0.10 -5.65
C VAL A 127 7.45 0.68 -4.49
N PHE A 128 8.54 0.18 -3.93
CA PHE A 128 9.21 0.76 -2.78
C PHE A 128 10.52 1.42 -3.19
N PHE A 129 10.93 2.40 -2.40
CA PHE A 129 12.19 3.11 -2.58
C PHE A 129 12.94 3.16 -1.26
N GLU A 130 14.24 2.87 -1.31
CA GLU A 130 15.19 3.07 -0.22
C GLU A 130 15.98 4.35 -0.52
N HIS A 131 15.73 5.43 0.24
CA HIS A 131 16.37 6.74 0.02
C HIS A 131 16.37 7.15 -1.47
N GLY A 132 15.20 7.08 -2.11
CA GLY A 132 15.00 7.43 -3.53
C GLY A 132 15.38 6.34 -4.54
N SER A 133 16.14 5.32 -4.13
CA SER A 133 16.53 4.20 -5.01
C SER A 133 15.43 3.14 -5.07
N VAL A 134 15.06 2.69 -6.27
CA VAL A 134 14.03 1.64 -6.44
C VAL A 134 14.47 0.34 -5.78
N VAL A 135 13.64 -0.22 -4.91
CA VAL A 135 13.82 -1.56 -4.36
C VAL A 135 13.18 -2.56 -5.31
N VAL A 136 14.00 -3.47 -5.85
CA VAL A 136 13.55 -4.46 -6.85
C VAL A 136 13.27 -5.85 -6.26
N GLU A 137 13.75 -6.10 -5.04
CA GLU A 137 13.54 -7.35 -4.32
C GLU A 137 12.88 -7.09 -2.95
N PRO A 138 11.76 -7.76 -2.63
CA PRO A 138 11.03 -8.70 -3.48
C PRO A 138 10.36 -8.01 -4.68
N ALA A 139 10.20 -8.75 -5.79
CA ALA A 139 9.51 -8.22 -6.97
C ALA A 139 8.05 -7.85 -6.63
N PRO A 140 7.53 -6.69 -7.07
CA PRO A 140 6.18 -6.27 -6.75
C PRO A 140 5.12 -7.23 -7.30
N LEU A 141 4.17 -7.62 -6.44
CA LEU A 141 3.01 -8.42 -6.82
C LEU A 141 1.94 -7.53 -7.47
N LEU A 142 1.39 -7.98 -8.60
CA LEU A 142 0.26 -7.34 -9.26
C LEU A 142 -1.06 -7.95 -8.77
N LEU A 143 -1.73 -7.24 -7.88
CA LEU A 143 -2.98 -7.68 -7.26
C LEU A 143 -4.12 -6.72 -7.58
N GLY A 144 -5.30 -7.29 -7.85
CA GLY A 144 -6.52 -6.50 -8.09
C GLY A 144 -7.25 -6.12 -6.80
N SER A 145 -6.90 -6.75 -5.68
CA SER A 145 -7.56 -6.66 -4.37
C SER A 145 -6.94 -5.62 -3.43
N MET A 146 -5.96 -4.83 -3.88
CA MET A 146 -5.30 -3.86 -3.00
C MET A 146 -6.18 -2.64 -2.75
N ASP A 147 -6.39 -2.35 -1.46
CA ASP A 147 -7.32 -1.32 -0.98
C ASP A 147 -6.57 -0.07 -0.48
N ALA A 148 -5.50 -0.23 0.30
CA ALA A 148 -4.74 0.89 0.86
C ALA A 148 -3.28 0.52 1.17
N VAL A 149 -2.42 1.53 1.25
CA VAL A 149 -1.04 1.43 1.74
C VAL A 149 -0.84 2.47 2.84
N GLU A 150 -0.42 2.03 4.02
CA GLU A 150 -0.29 2.88 5.21
C GLU A 150 1.11 2.79 5.79
N ARG A 151 1.71 3.95 6.12
CA ARG A 151 2.94 3.99 6.91
C ARG A 151 2.63 3.74 8.39
N ILE A 152 3.40 2.85 9.01
CA ILE A 152 3.36 2.62 10.46
C ILE A 152 4.49 3.41 11.15
N ASP A 153 5.68 3.41 10.56
CA ASP A 153 6.86 4.15 11.03
C ASP A 153 7.80 4.47 9.84
N PRO A 154 8.95 5.15 10.04
CA PRO A 154 9.84 5.53 8.93
C PRO A 154 10.34 4.38 8.04
N ASN A 155 10.40 3.15 8.58
CA ASN A 155 10.92 1.96 7.90
C ASN A 155 9.84 0.92 7.61
N THR A 156 8.60 1.11 8.09
CA THR A 156 7.55 0.09 8.03
C THR A 156 6.29 0.59 7.34
N VAL A 157 5.82 -0.18 6.37
CA VAL A 157 4.59 0.05 5.60
C VAL A 157 3.70 -1.19 5.64
N VAL A 158 2.39 -0.99 5.75
CA VAL A 158 1.39 -2.04 5.67
C VAL A 158 0.55 -1.85 4.41
N ILE A 159 0.46 -2.89 3.60
CA ILE A 159 -0.49 -2.97 2.49
C ILE A 159 -1.73 -3.70 2.98
N ARG A 160 -2.90 -3.08 2.80
CA ARG A 160 -4.20 -3.69 3.07
C ARG A 160 -4.85 -4.13 1.77
N TYR A 161 -5.40 -5.34 1.80
CA TYR A 161 -6.15 -5.92 0.71
C TYR A 161 -7.59 -6.18 1.15
N ARG A 162 -8.45 -6.53 0.18
CA ARG A 162 -9.83 -6.92 0.44
C ARG A 162 -9.91 -8.08 1.43
N ASP A 163 -11.09 -8.22 2.03
CA ASP A 163 -11.40 -9.29 2.97
C ASP A 163 -10.55 -9.29 4.26
N GLY A 164 -9.86 -8.17 4.53
CA GLY A 164 -9.07 -7.97 5.75
C GLY A 164 -7.65 -8.54 5.68
N GLU A 165 -7.22 -8.99 4.51
CA GLU A 165 -5.85 -9.44 4.28
C GLU A 165 -4.87 -8.25 4.33
N ALA A 166 -3.63 -8.51 4.75
CA ALA A 166 -2.60 -7.51 4.89
C ALA A 166 -1.20 -8.10 4.72
N ALA A 167 -0.25 -7.24 4.37
CA ALA A 167 1.17 -7.56 4.31
C ALA A 167 1.97 -6.40 4.90
N THR A 168 2.87 -6.68 5.84
CA THR A 168 3.78 -5.68 6.41
C THR A 168 5.13 -5.78 5.72
N PHE A 169 5.66 -4.65 5.29
CA PHE A 169 7.00 -4.54 4.71
C PHE A 169 7.83 -3.64 5.61
N THR A 170 8.95 -4.18 6.09
CA THR A 170 9.90 -3.49 6.96
C THR A 170 11.25 -3.39 6.24
N LEU A 171 11.82 -2.20 6.18
CA LEU A 171 13.17 -2.00 5.68
C LEU A 171 14.18 -2.42 6.76
N ASP A 172 14.92 -3.49 6.49
CA ASP A 172 16.03 -3.97 7.32
C ASP A 172 17.35 -3.77 6.58
N GLY A 173 18.07 -2.71 6.96
CA GLY A 173 19.26 -2.26 6.24
C GLY A 173 18.91 -1.81 4.82
N LYS A 174 19.23 -2.65 3.83
CA LYS A 174 18.97 -2.41 2.39
C LYS A 174 17.97 -3.37 1.77
N ALA A 175 17.35 -4.20 2.60
CA ALA A 175 16.43 -5.24 2.15
C ALA A 175 15.03 -4.97 2.70
N LEU A 176 14.01 -5.23 1.89
CA LEU A 176 12.64 -5.27 2.37
C LEU A 176 12.30 -6.67 2.88
N VAL A 177 11.90 -6.74 4.14
CA VAL A 177 11.45 -7.95 4.80
C VAL A 177 9.92 -7.95 4.84
N LEU A 178 9.32 -9.03 4.34
CA LEU A 178 7.89 -9.27 4.41
C LEU A 178 7.53 -9.96 5.72
N GLU A 179 6.70 -9.31 6.53
CA GLU A 179 6.23 -9.78 7.83
C GLU A 179 4.69 -9.77 7.87
N ASN A 180 4.12 -10.54 8.80
CA ASN A 180 2.66 -10.57 9.07
C ASN A 180 1.78 -10.71 7.82
N ASN A 181 2.23 -11.47 6.83
CA ASN A 181 1.50 -11.65 5.57
C ASN A 181 0.31 -12.60 5.76
N THR A 182 -0.89 -12.07 5.59
CA THR A 182 -2.14 -12.83 5.67
C THR A 182 -2.79 -13.06 4.31
N LEU A 183 -2.14 -12.64 3.20
CA LEU A 183 -2.59 -12.97 1.85
C LEU A 183 -2.68 -14.49 1.67
N ALA A 184 -3.77 -14.94 1.06
CA ALA A 184 -3.92 -16.34 0.69
C ALA A 184 -2.77 -16.80 -0.25
N GLN A 185 -2.23 -18.00 0.00
CA GLN A 185 -1.06 -18.50 -0.74
C GLN A 185 -1.33 -18.61 -2.25
N ASP A 186 -2.53 -19.04 -2.62
CA ASP A 186 -2.96 -19.12 -4.02
C ASP A 186 -2.98 -17.74 -4.69
N ALA A 187 -3.36 -16.68 -3.97
CA ALA A 187 -3.28 -15.31 -4.47
C ALA A 187 -1.83 -14.88 -4.73
N ILE A 188 -0.89 -15.22 -3.84
CA ILE A 188 0.54 -14.90 -4.00
C ILE A 188 1.13 -15.66 -5.19
N PHE A 189 0.89 -16.96 -5.31
CA PHE A 189 1.48 -17.79 -6.37
C PHE A 189 0.88 -17.55 -7.75
N SER A 190 -0.37 -17.08 -7.82
CA SER A 190 -1.04 -16.77 -9.08
C SER A 190 -0.85 -15.32 -9.53
N ALA A 191 -0.43 -14.43 -8.64
CA ALA A 191 -0.20 -13.03 -8.96
C ALA A 191 1.00 -12.87 -9.92
N PRO A 192 0.84 -12.14 -11.03
CA PRO A 192 1.97 -11.75 -11.85
C PRO A 192 2.95 -10.88 -11.05
N LEU A 193 4.24 -11.02 -11.35
CA LEU A 193 5.30 -10.20 -10.77
C LEU A 193 5.71 -9.12 -11.77
N LEU A 194 5.88 -7.90 -11.28
CA LEU A 194 6.39 -6.79 -12.07
C LEU A 194 7.92 -6.90 -12.20
N ASP A 195 8.45 -6.73 -13.41
CA ASP A 195 9.89 -6.70 -13.63
C ASP A 195 10.41 -5.26 -13.52
N LEU A 196 11.30 -5.04 -12.55
CA LEU A 196 11.95 -3.76 -12.26
C LEU A 196 13.46 -3.77 -12.56
N SER A 197 13.98 -4.80 -13.23
CA SER A 197 15.41 -4.97 -13.51
C SER A 197 16.05 -3.78 -14.22
N GLN A 198 15.30 -3.07 -15.09
CA GLN A 198 15.79 -1.86 -15.76
C GLN A 198 16.20 -0.71 -14.81
N PHE A 199 15.79 -0.75 -13.54
CA PHE A 199 16.13 0.26 -12.54
C PHE A 199 17.38 -0.08 -11.72
N THR A 200 17.95 -1.29 -11.83
CA THR A 200 19.20 -1.65 -11.14
C THR A 200 20.46 -1.26 -11.92
N GLU A 201 20.35 -1.11 -13.24
CA GLU A 201 21.51 -0.90 -14.13
C GLU A 201 22.14 0.51 -14.07
N GLN A 202 21.57 1.44 -13.28
CA GLN A 202 22.09 2.83 -13.19
C GLN A 202 23.18 3.05 -12.12
N LYS A 203 23.63 2.00 -11.42
CA LYS A 203 24.67 2.11 -10.39
C LYS A 203 25.95 1.42 -10.84
N SER A 204 26.71 2.07 -11.72
CA SER A 204 28.09 1.70 -12.05
C SER A 204 29.07 2.80 -11.71
#